data_AF-A0A9D4TLB0-F1
#
_entry.id   AF-A0A9D4TLB0-F1
#
_cell.length_a   1.000
_cell.length_b   1.000
_cell.length_c   1.000
_cell.angle_alpha   90.00
_cell.angle_beta   90.00
_cell.angle_gamma   90.00
#
_symmetry.space_group_name_H-M   'P 1'
#
loop_
_entity.id
_entity.type
_entity.pdbx_description
1 polymer ?
#
loop_
_entity_poly.entity_id
_entity_poly.type
_entity_poly.pdbx_seq_one_letter_code
_entity_poly.pdbx_strand_id
1 'polypeptide(L)'
;MGVENVKTGAFILRFFQMICAIVVFATIVDYDGWSKINYTMFVGITAFVLAFAFMVLYFVGAQMARGIVSLVIDVLYVIFWLAAAGVMSSIVAQDQADSKIKSSCAFSWISWFLWIGSAIISFKDWRSGSPGPSPTGPAPTGQIPSSSISMV
;
A
#
# COMPACT_ATOMS: atom_id res chain seq x y z
N MET A 1 4.69 23.02 -8.00
CA MET A 1 5.33 21.91 -8.75
C MET A 1 5.55 20.62 -7.94
N GLY A 2 5.05 20.48 -6.68
CA GLY A 2 5.34 19.29 -5.86
C GLY A 2 4.30 18.15 -5.87
N VAL A 3 3.06 18.42 -6.26
CA VAL A 3 1.93 17.49 -6.01
C VAL A 3 1.81 16.39 -7.08
N GLU A 4 2.27 16.63 -8.30
CA GLU A 4 2.26 15.63 -9.38
C GLU A 4 3.29 14.52 -9.12
N ASN A 5 4.47 14.86 -8.60
CA ASN A 5 5.51 13.89 -8.26
C ASN A 5 5.11 12.96 -7.10
N VAL A 6 4.33 13.45 -6.14
CA VAL A 6 3.87 12.63 -4.99
C VAL A 6 2.86 11.56 -5.43
N LYS A 7 1.97 11.89 -6.38
CA LYS A 7 1.03 10.91 -6.96
C LYS A 7 1.77 9.77 -7.67
N THR A 8 2.78 10.11 -8.46
CA THR A 8 3.61 9.14 -9.17
C THR A 8 4.43 8.30 -8.19
N GLY A 9 4.98 8.90 -7.14
CA GLY A 9 5.76 8.20 -6.12
C GLY A 9 4.95 7.19 -5.31
N ALA A 10 3.78 7.59 -4.79
CA ALA A 10 2.92 6.68 -4.03
C ALA A 10 2.43 5.50 -4.88
N PHE A 11 2.03 5.77 -6.13
CA PHE A 11 1.59 4.74 -7.07
C PHE A 11 2.70 3.73 -7.39
N ILE A 12 3.91 4.22 -7.75
CA ILE A 12 5.07 3.37 -8.04
C ILE A 12 5.43 2.51 -6.82
N LEU A 13 5.36 3.09 -5.63
CA LEU A 13 5.69 2.38 -4.40
C LEU A 13 4.68 1.26 -4.10
N ARG A 14 3.37 1.49 -4.32
CA ARG A 14 2.35 0.41 -4.24
C ARG A 14 2.59 -0.68 -5.27
N PHE A 15 3.01 -0.32 -6.48
CA PHE A 15 3.34 -1.29 -7.52
C PHE A 15 4.52 -2.20 -7.11
N PHE A 16 5.59 -1.63 -6.55
CA PHE A 16 6.71 -2.44 -6.04
C PHE A 16 6.33 -3.30 -4.83
N GLN A 17 5.49 -2.79 -3.92
CA GLN A 17 4.94 -3.59 -2.81
C GLN A 17 4.15 -4.79 -3.33
N MET A 18 3.34 -4.60 -4.37
CA MET A 18 2.58 -5.66 -5.02
C MET A 18 3.50 -6.73 -5.61
N ILE A 19 4.54 -6.33 -6.36
CA ILE A 19 5.51 -7.28 -6.93
C ILE A 19 6.23 -8.06 -5.82
N CYS A 20 6.73 -7.36 -4.78
CA CYS A 20 7.42 -8.03 -3.68
C CYS A 20 6.49 -9.01 -2.95
N ALA A 21 5.24 -8.63 -2.70
CA ALA A 21 4.25 -9.51 -2.09
C ALA A 21 4.02 -10.78 -2.93
N ILE A 22 3.90 -10.65 -4.26
CA ILE A 22 3.77 -11.79 -5.19
C ILE A 22 4.97 -12.72 -5.08
N VAL A 23 6.18 -12.18 -5.14
CA VAL A 23 7.40 -13.00 -5.07
C VAL A 23 7.49 -13.74 -3.73
N VAL A 24 7.16 -13.07 -2.62
CA VAL A 24 7.20 -13.69 -1.28
C VAL A 24 6.27 -14.89 -1.19
N PHE A 25 5.00 -14.77 -1.58
CA PHE A 25 4.07 -15.90 -1.46
C PHE A 25 4.30 -16.95 -2.56
N ALA A 26 4.64 -16.55 -3.79
CA ALA A 26 4.84 -17.48 -4.91
C ALA A 26 6.04 -18.41 -4.69
N THR A 27 7.07 -17.95 -3.98
CA THR A 27 8.27 -18.76 -3.70
C THR A 27 8.05 -19.80 -2.61
N ILE A 28 7.01 -19.65 -1.78
CA ILE A 28 6.74 -20.54 -0.64
C ILE A 28 5.44 -21.33 -0.78
N VAL A 29 4.65 -21.11 -1.85
CA VAL A 29 3.34 -21.74 -2.07
C VAL A 29 3.40 -23.27 -2.10
N ASP A 30 4.54 -23.83 -2.54
CA ASP A 30 4.75 -25.28 -2.63
C ASP A 30 4.96 -25.94 -1.24
N TYR A 31 5.22 -25.16 -0.19
CA TYR A 31 5.57 -25.66 1.15
C TYR A 31 4.34 -25.68 2.09
N ASP A 32 3.27 -26.32 1.64
CA ASP A 32 2.04 -26.48 2.43
C ASP A 32 2.27 -27.33 3.70
N GLY A 33 1.54 -27.02 4.77
CA GLY A 33 1.52 -27.79 6.02
C GLY A 33 2.29 -27.19 7.20
N TRP A 34 3.02 -26.09 7.04
CA TRP A 34 3.71 -25.41 8.16
C TRP A 34 3.00 -24.11 8.54
N SER A 35 2.59 -23.97 9.81
CA SER A 35 1.84 -22.78 10.28
C SER A 35 2.60 -21.47 10.06
N LYS A 36 3.93 -21.50 10.15
CA LYS A 36 4.81 -20.36 9.87
C LYS A 36 4.72 -19.90 8.41
N ILE A 37 4.69 -20.84 7.48
CA ILE A 37 4.62 -20.57 6.03
C ILE A 37 3.22 -20.07 5.68
N ASN A 38 2.18 -20.68 6.24
CA ASN A 38 0.79 -20.24 6.04
C ASN A 38 0.56 -18.80 6.52
N TYR A 39 1.19 -18.39 7.63
CA TYR A 39 1.16 -17.00 8.09
C TYR A 39 1.83 -16.06 7.07
N THR A 40 3.03 -16.39 6.58
CA THR A 40 3.71 -15.58 5.56
C THR A 40 2.92 -15.50 4.25
N MET A 41 2.30 -16.60 3.81
CA MET A 41 1.39 -16.60 2.65
C MET A 41 0.19 -15.67 2.88
N PHE A 42 -0.44 -15.74 4.05
CA PHE A 42 -1.56 -14.85 4.39
C PHE A 42 -1.15 -13.38 4.34
N VAL A 43 -0.01 -13.01 4.95
CA VAL A 43 0.50 -11.64 4.91
C VAL A 43 0.81 -11.20 3.48
N GLY A 44 1.42 -12.07 2.67
CA GLY A 44 1.71 -11.80 1.27
C GLY A 44 0.46 -11.58 0.41
N ILE A 45 -0.52 -12.48 0.48
CA ILE A 45 -1.76 -12.41 -0.30
C ILE A 45 -2.57 -11.17 0.11
N THR A 46 -2.71 -10.91 1.40
CA THR A 46 -3.48 -9.75 1.87
C THR A 46 -2.79 -8.42 1.54
N ALA A 47 -1.45 -8.36 1.61
CA ALA A 47 -0.67 -7.22 1.16
C ALA A 47 -0.83 -6.97 -0.35
N PHE A 48 -0.86 -8.03 -1.15
CA PHE A 48 -1.13 -7.95 -2.59
C PHE A 48 -2.52 -7.36 -2.86
N VAL A 49 -3.56 -7.89 -2.22
CA VAL A 49 -4.94 -7.41 -2.39
C VAL A 49 -5.07 -5.95 -1.98
N LEU A 50 -4.46 -5.55 -0.85
CA LEU A 50 -4.49 -4.16 -0.39
C LEU A 50 -3.71 -3.23 -1.30
N ALA A 51 -2.50 -3.59 -1.71
CA ALA A 51 -1.71 -2.78 -2.63
C ALA A 51 -2.46 -2.55 -3.95
N PHE A 52 -3.10 -3.60 -4.48
CA PHE A 52 -3.96 -3.50 -5.66
C PHE A 52 -5.17 -2.59 -5.42
N ALA A 53 -5.89 -2.76 -4.31
CA ALA A 53 -7.02 -1.92 -3.95
C ALA A 53 -6.62 -0.43 -3.83
N PHE A 54 -5.50 -0.14 -3.16
CA PHE A 54 -4.98 1.23 -3.08
C PHE A 54 -4.58 1.79 -4.44
N MET A 55 -3.96 0.99 -5.32
CA MET A 55 -3.66 1.44 -6.70
C MET A 55 -4.94 1.85 -7.44
N VAL A 56 -6.00 1.06 -7.36
CA VAL A 56 -7.30 1.40 -7.97
C VAL A 56 -7.88 2.67 -7.35
N LEU A 57 -7.85 2.80 -6.02
CA LEU A 57 -8.36 4.01 -5.34
C LEU A 57 -7.55 5.26 -5.69
N TYR A 58 -6.22 5.15 -5.86
CA TYR A 58 -5.38 6.24 -6.34
C TYR A 58 -5.69 6.62 -7.79
N PHE A 59 -5.99 5.63 -8.64
CA PHE A 59 -6.37 5.86 -10.04
C PHE A 59 -7.72 6.57 -10.15
N VAL A 60 -8.71 6.18 -9.35
CA VAL A 60 -10.04 6.81 -9.31
C VAL A 60 -10.04 8.15 -8.56
N GLY A 61 -8.96 8.47 -7.85
CA GLY A 61 -8.83 9.74 -7.12
C GLY A 61 -9.68 9.81 -5.85
N ALA A 62 -10.04 8.66 -5.27
CA ALA A 62 -10.85 8.61 -4.05
C ALA A 62 -10.10 9.25 -2.87
N GLN A 63 -10.74 10.23 -2.20
CA GLN A 63 -10.15 10.90 -1.04
C GLN A 63 -9.86 9.93 0.11
N MET A 64 -10.57 8.80 0.23
CA MET A 64 -10.29 7.77 1.24
C MET A 64 -8.90 7.13 1.11
N ALA A 65 -8.29 7.13 -0.09
CA ALA A 65 -6.92 6.66 -0.28
C ALA A 65 -5.85 7.69 0.16
N ARG A 66 -6.27 8.90 0.57
CA ARG A 66 -5.38 9.98 1.01
C ARG A 66 -5.85 10.48 2.37
N GLY A 67 -5.30 9.92 3.43
CA GLY A 67 -5.62 10.35 4.79
C GLY A 67 -5.24 9.33 5.84
N ILE A 68 -5.82 9.52 7.03
CA ILE A 68 -5.52 8.70 8.22
C ILE A 68 -5.77 7.21 8.00
N VAL A 69 -6.77 6.84 7.18
CA VAL A 69 -7.09 5.44 6.90
C VAL A 69 -5.95 4.74 6.14
N SER A 70 -5.38 5.39 5.12
CA SER A 70 -4.20 4.87 4.40
C SER A 70 -3.00 4.73 5.33
N LEU A 71 -2.78 5.71 6.20
CA LEU A 71 -1.69 5.68 7.18
C LEU A 71 -1.85 4.52 8.18
N VAL A 72 -3.06 4.31 8.73
CA VAL A 72 -3.31 3.22 9.68
C VAL A 72 -3.07 1.87 9.02
N ILE A 73 -3.55 1.68 7.79
CA ILE A 73 -3.32 0.43 7.06
C ILE A 73 -1.83 0.22 6.77
N ASP A 74 -1.11 1.26 6.36
CA ASP A 74 0.33 1.18 6.11
C ASP A 74 1.11 0.80 7.38
N VAL A 75 0.80 1.43 8.52
CA VAL A 75 1.46 1.13 9.79
C VAL A 75 1.15 -0.29 10.26
N LEU A 76 -0.10 -0.74 10.14
CA LEU A 76 -0.46 -2.12 10.45
C LEU A 76 0.33 -3.11 9.59
N TYR A 77 0.47 -2.83 8.30
CA TYR A 77 1.22 -3.71 7.40
C TYR A 77 2.73 -3.67 7.61
N VAL A 78 3.31 -2.56 8.08
CA VAL A 78 4.69 -2.55 8.56
C VAL A 78 4.90 -3.57 9.68
N ILE A 79 3.94 -3.67 10.62
CA ILE A 79 4.03 -4.63 11.73
C ILE A 79 3.85 -6.07 11.22
N PHE A 80 2.86 -6.32 10.36
CA PHE A 80 2.63 -7.65 9.80
C PHE A 80 3.83 -8.15 8.97
N TRP A 81 4.43 -7.29 8.15
CA TRP A 81 5.61 -7.63 7.36
C TRP A 81 6.86 -7.82 8.21
N LEU A 82 7.01 -7.09 9.32
CA LEU A 82 8.10 -7.32 10.27
C LEU A 82 8.00 -8.73 10.87
N ALA A 83 6.80 -9.12 11.31
CA ALA A 83 6.55 -10.45 11.84
C ALA A 83 6.78 -11.53 10.77
N ALA A 84 6.32 -11.32 9.54
CA ALA A 84 6.55 -12.26 8.43
C ALA A 84 8.05 -12.41 8.11
N ALA A 85 8.79 -11.30 8.03
CA ALA A 85 10.24 -11.33 7.82
C ALA A 85 10.98 -12.03 8.97
N GLY A 86 10.56 -11.80 10.22
CA GLY A 86 11.10 -12.50 11.40
C GLY A 86 10.85 -14.01 11.36
N VAL A 87 9.62 -14.42 11.00
CA VAL A 87 9.25 -15.83 10.83
C VAL A 87 10.10 -16.50 9.75
N MET A 88 10.22 -15.88 8.57
CA MET A 88 11.05 -16.41 7.47
C MET A 88 12.53 -16.46 7.85
N SER A 89 13.04 -15.45 8.56
CA SER A 89 14.41 -15.45 9.07
C SER A 89 14.66 -16.60 10.06
N SER A 90 13.67 -16.93 10.89
CA SER A 90 13.75 -18.09 11.80
C SER A 90 13.83 -19.42 11.05
N ILE A 91 13.12 -19.56 9.93
CA ILE A 91 13.16 -20.76 9.08
C ILE A 91 14.53 -20.87 8.40
N VAL A 92 15.04 -19.76 7.85
CA VAL A 92 16.37 -19.72 7.21
C VAL A 92 17.49 -20.05 8.21
N ALA A 93 17.35 -19.64 9.47
CA ALA A 93 18.34 -19.90 10.51
C ALA A 93 18.33 -21.34 11.05
N GLN A 94 17.17 -22.01 11.03
CA GLN A 94 17.00 -23.35 11.59
C GLN A 94 17.29 -24.47 10.59
N ASP A 95 17.21 -24.19 9.28
CA ASP A 95 17.22 -25.23 8.25
C ASP A 95 18.32 -25.00 7.19
N GLN A 96 18.68 -26.07 6.44
CA GLN A 96 19.41 -25.94 5.17
C GLN A 96 18.47 -25.37 4.10
N ALA A 97 17.99 -24.14 4.34
CA ALA A 97 16.93 -23.52 3.57
C ALA A 97 17.29 -23.48 2.08
N ASP A 98 16.39 -24.01 1.27
CA ASP A 98 16.46 -23.96 -0.19
C ASP A 98 16.53 -22.49 -0.66
N SER A 99 17.10 -22.30 -1.83
CA SER A 99 17.12 -21.05 -2.59
C SER A 99 15.77 -20.32 -2.60
N LYS A 100 14.65 -21.05 -2.72
CA LYS A 100 13.29 -20.52 -2.65
C LYS A 100 13.00 -19.82 -1.31
N ILE A 101 13.23 -20.48 -0.18
CA ILE A 101 12.97 -19.91 1.16
C ILE A 101 13.89 -18.71 1.44
N LYS A 102 15.16 -18.80 1.04
CA LYS A 102 16.11 -17.68 1.16
C LYS A 102 15.67 -16.46 0.36
N SER A 103 15.20 -16.67 -0.87
CA SER A 103 14.65 -15.60 -1.70
C SER A 103 13.40 -14.98 -1.08
N SER A 104 12.46 -15.80 -0.60
CA SER A 104 11.26 -15.33 0.08
C SER A 104 11.59 -14.49 1.32
N CYS A 105 12.58 -14.92 2.11
CA CYS A 105 13.07 -14.16 3.26
C CYS A 105 13.63 -12.79 2.86
N ALA A 106 14.46 -12.72 1.82
CA ALA A 106 15.02 -11.47 1.32
C ALA A 106 13.92 -10.52 0.81
N PHE A 107 12.98 -11.01 0.00
CA PHE A 107 11.85 -10.22 -0.48
C PHE A 107 10.90 -9.80 0.64
N SER A 108 10.80 -10.56 1.73
CA SER A 108 10.02 -10.17 2.91
C SER A 108 10.61 -8.95 3.61
N TRP A 109 11.95 -8.91 3.74
CA TRP A 109 12.66 -7.74 4.27
C TRP A 109 12.56 -6.53 3.34
N ILE A 110 12.71 -6.72 2.03
CA ILE A 110 12.53 -5.64 1.04
C ILE A 110 11.12 -5.08 1.11
N SER A 111 10.11 -5.96 1.14
CA SER A 111 8.70 -5.57 1.29
C SER A 111 8.48 -4.75 2.56
N TRP A 112 9.06 -5.17 3.69
CA TRP A 112 8.99 -4.41 4.94
C TRP A 112 9.49 -2.97 4.80
N PHE A 113 10.66 -2.76 4.17
CA PHE A 113 11.16 -1.40 3.91
C PHE A 113 10.25 -0.60 2.97
N LEU A 114 9.65 -1.25 1.98
CA LEU A 114 8.67 -0.59 1.11
C LEU A 114 7.43 -0.15 1.90
N TRP A 115 6.93 -0.95 2.84
CA TRP A 115 5.81 -0.56 3.71
C TRP A 115 6.16 0.63 4.61
N ILE A 116 7.39 0.70 5.12
CA ILE A 116 7.88 1.89 5.85
C ILE A 116 7.85 3.12 4.93
N GLY A 117 8.35 3.00 3.70
CA GLY A 117 8.32 4.07 2.71
C GLY A 117 6.90 4.58 2.45
N SER A 118 5.93 3.68 2.30
CA SER A 118 4.51 4.03 2.15
C SER A 118 3.96 4.74 3.37
N ALA A 119 4.24 4.23 4.58
CA ALA A 119 3.78 4.84 5.82
C ALA A 119 4.29 6.29 5.96
N ILE A 120 5.55 6.55 5.57
CA ILE A 120 6.12 7.91 5.60
C ILE A 120 5.39 8.84 4.61
N ILE A 121 5.09 8.37 3.40
CA ILE A 121 4.34 9.16 2.40
C ILE A 121 2.92 9.43 2.91
N SER A 122 2.21 8.40 3.36
CA SER A 122 0.88 8.52 3.95
C SER A 122 0.86 9.48 5.15
N PHE A 123 1.91 9.49 5.98
CA PHE A 123 2.04 10.40 7.11
C PHE A 123 2.22 11.85 6.65
N LYS A 124 3.05 12.09 5.62
CA LYS A 124 3.24 13.42 5.03
C LYS A 124 1.95 13.93 4.41
N ASP A 125 1.24 13.08 3.67
CA ASP A 125 -0.04 13.42 3.04
C ASP A 125 -1.09 13.79 4.10
N TRP A 126 -1.24 12.98 5.15
CA TRP A 126 -2.15 13.28 6.26
C TRP A 126 -1.80 14.59 6.97
N ARG A 127 -0.52 14.80 7.28
CA ARG A 127 -0.05 16.02 7.97
C ARG A 127 -0.19 17.28 7.12
N SER A 128 -0.07 17.16 5.80
CA SER A 128 -0.20 18.30 4.90
C SER A 128 -1.63 18.83 4.78
N GLY A 129 -2.63 18.09 5.31
CA GLY A 129 -4.03 18.49 5.31
C GLY A 129 -4.61 18.71 3.90
N SER A 130 -3.89 18.33 2.84
CA SER A 130 -4.31 18.59 1.46
C SER A 130 -5.50 17.67 1.14
N PRO A 131 -6.71 18.21 0.99
CA PRO A 131 -7.74 17.48 0.28
C PRO A 131 -7.16 17.34 -1.13
N GLY A 132 -7.10 16.11 -1.64
CA GLY A 132 -6.63 15.89 -3.02
C GLY A 132 -7.32 16.87 -3.98
N PRO A 133 -6.66 17.27 -5.09
CA PRO A 133 -7.25 18.19 -6.05
C PRO A 133 -8.63 17.67 -6.46
N SER A 134 -9.58 18.60 -6.54
CA SER A 134 -10.98 18.34 -6.88
C SER A 134 -11.08 17.33 -8.02
N PRO A 135 -12.05 16.39 -7.97
CA PRO A 135 -12.26 15.44 -9.06
C PRO A 135 -12.28 16.20 -10.39
N THR A 136 -11.43 15.80 -11.33
CA THR A 136 -11.32 16.38 -12.68
C THR A 136 -12.53 16.07 -13.57
N GLY A 137 -13.69 15.83 -12.96
CA GLY A 137 -14.96 15.86 -13.67
C GLY A 137 -15.31 17.30 -14.02
N PRO A 138 -15.98 17.55 -15.16
CA PRO A 138 -16.51 18.88 -15.45
C PRO A 138 -17.34 19.33 -14.24
N ALA A 139 -17.12 20.58 -13.81
CA ALA A 139 -17.89 21.19 -12.73
C ALA A 139 -19.39 20.93 -12.97
N PRO A 140 -20.20 20.62 -11.95
CA PRO A 140 -21.63 20.65 -12.10
C PRO A 140 -21.98 22.06 -12.55
N THR A 141 -22.43 22.20 -13.80
CA THR A 141 -23.00 23.42 -14.36
C THR A 141 -24.31 23.70 -13.63
N GLY A 142 -24.17 24.20 -12.41
CA GLY A 142 -25.23 24.60 -11.52
C GLY A 142 -24.92 25.97 -10.91
N GLN A 143 -24.35 26.88 -11.71
CA GLN A 143 -24.54 28.30 -11.44
C GLN A 143 -26.04 28.57 -11.62
N ILE A 144 -26.77 28.58 -10.50
CA ILE A 144 -28.05 29.25 -10.45
C ILE A 144 -27.71 30.74 -10.66
N PRO A 145 -28.15 31.37 -11.76
CA PRO A 145 -27.88 32.79 -11.95
C PRO A 145 -28.55 33.56 -10.81
N SER A 146 -27.73 34.30 -10.08
CA SER A 146 -28.16 35.27 -9.08
C SER A 146 -28.91 36.38 -9.81
N SER A 147 -30.22 36.22 -10.02
CA SER A 147 -31.08 37.28 -10.49
C SER A 147 -31.37 38.21 -9.33
N SER A 148 -30.64 39.32 -9.29
CA SER A 148 -30.88 40.51 -8.50
C SER A 148 -32.37 40.89 -8.55
N ILE A 149 -33.13 40.61 -7.48
CA ILE A 149 -34.44 41.24 -7.27
C ILE A 149 -34.17 42.62 -6.68
N SER A 150 -34.05 43.59 -7.58
CA SER A 150 -34.30 45.00 -7.31
C SER A 150 -35.82 45.16 -7.17
N MET A 151 -36.32 45.30 -5.94
CA MET A 151 -37.62 45.92 -5.72
C MET A 151 -37.44 47.17 -4.86
N VAL A 152 -37.69 48.29 -5.54
CA VAL A 152 -38.06 49.61 -5.00
C VAL A 152 -39.26 49.45 -4.06
#